data_AF-A0A9C6T0K6-F1
#
_entry.id   AF-A0A9C6T0K6-F1
#
_cell.length_a   1.000
_cell.length_b   1.000
_cell.length_c   1.000
_cell.angle_alpha   90.00
_cell.angle_beta   90.00
_cell.angle_gamma   90.00
#
_symmetry.space_group_name_H-M   'P 1'
#
loop_
_entity.id
_entity.type
_entity.pdbx_description
1 polymer ?
#
loop_
_entity_poly.entity_id
_entity_poly.type
_entity_poly.pdbx_seq_one_letter_code
_entity_poly.pdbx_strand_id
1 'polypeptide(L)'
;MALIMKYIESINRYMDSHSDSRTKDWPMMSSPFPTLAVCLTYVYLVKVLGPRLMENRKPLHLQNLLVVYNASQVVFSAWLFYECLMGGWWGAYSFRCQPVDYTDSPTSRRMVHACWWYYFSKFTEFMDTMFFVLRKKTSQVTTLHVIHHGCMPMSVWFGVKFTPGGHSTFFGLLNTFVHIVMYTYYMFSAMGPQYQKYLWWKKYLTTLQMVQFILIMVHAFQLLFIDCNYPKAFVWWIGMHAVMFFFLFNEFYKAAYKNRLMKKNAQLANGHAKPNGYCKSINAHDDLFLPQPVATATPTAATATTEAKANGTLANGHANGLKNGYKQLANGNGNVANGNAVHSKTNGILLNGYGNGSNGNGYATKLLDDVAQELTHRKTPK
;
A
#
# COMPACT_ATOMS: atom_id res chain seq x y z
N MET A 1 19.86 -35.65 10.83
CA MET A 1 21.18 -35.19 10.34
C MET A 1 21.53 -35.78 8.97
N ALA A 2 21.61 -37.11 8.80
CA ALA A 2 22.03 -37.72 7.51
C ALA A 2 21.18 -37.35 6.28
N LEU A 3 19.85 -37.26 6.42
CA LEU A 3 18.96 -36.84 5.31
C LEU A 3 19.15 -35.37 4.93
N ILE A 4 19.37 -34.50 5.92
CA ILE A 4 19.60 -33.06 5.71
C ILE A 4 20.95 -32.86 5.00
N MET A 5 21.99 -33.57 5.42
CA MET A 5 23.30 -33.53 4.76
C MET A 5 23.24 -34.04 3.32
N LYS A 6 22.55 -35.16 3.06
CA LYS A 6 22.32 -35.64 1.68
C LYS A 6 21.57 -34.62 0.82
N TYR A 7 20.58 -33.94 1.39
CA TYR A 7 19.84 -32.89 0.68
C TYR A 7 20.71 -31.67 0.38
N ILE A 8 21.52 -31.22 1.34
CA ILE A 8 22.49 -30.14 1.16
C ILE A 8 23.51 -30.50 0.08
N GLU A 9 24.07 -31.71 0.13
CA GLU A 9 24.99 -32.21 -0.90
C GLU A 9 24.32 -32.28 -2.28
N SER A 10 23.06 -32.69 -2.35
CA SER A 10 22.28 -32.69 -3.60
C SER A 10 22.12 -31.28 -4.18
N ILE A 11 21.76 -30.30 -3.33
CA ILE A 11 21.65 -28.89 -3.72
C ILE A 11 23.01 -28.35 -4.17
N ASN A 12 24.07 -28.63 -3.42
CA ASN A 12 25.43 -28.17 -3.76
C ASN A 12 25.87 -28.73 -5.12
N ARG A 13 25.68 -30.03 -5.37
CA ARG A 13 25.97 -30.63 -6.68
C ARG A 13 25.16 -30.02 -7.82
N TYR A 14 23.88 -29.73 -7.58
CA TYR A 14 23.03 -29.07 -8.58
C TYR A 14 23.55 -27.65 -8.89
N MET A 15 23.88 -26.88 -7.85
CA MET A 15 24.43 -25.54 -8.01
C MET A 15 25.79 -25.58 -8.71
N ASP A 16 26.70 -26.46 -8.33
CA ASP A 16 28.02 -26.56 -8.95
C ASP A 16 27.96 -26.94 -10.44
N SER A 17 26.91 -27.67 -10.87
CA SER A 17 26.75 -28.11 -12.26
C SER A 17 25.99 -27.12 -13.16
N HIS A 18 25.08 -26.31 -12.60
CA HIS A 18 24.18 -25.46 -13.39
C HIS A 18 24.30 -23.96 -13.10
N SER A 19 25.00 -23.56 -12.03
CA SER A 19 25.15 -22.15 -11.69
C SER A 19 26.25 -21.45 -12.49
N ASP A 20 26.14 -20.13 -12.56
CA ASP A 20 27.14 -19.30 -13.19
C ASP A 20 28.41 -19.25 -12.31
N SER A 21 29.50 -19.82 -12.84
CA SER A 21 30.79 -19.89 -12.17
C SER A 21 31.35 -18.52 -11.78
N ARG A 22 30.97 -17.45 -12.50
CA ARG A 22 31.43 -16.08 -12.28
C ARG A 22 30.98 -15.49 -10.95
N THR A 23 29.92 -16.05 -10.35
CA THR A 23 29.33 -15.59 -9.08
C THR A 23 29.62 -16.51 -7.91
N LYS A 24 30.35 -17.62 -8.13
CA LYS A 24 30.50 -18.71 -7.15
C LYS A 24 31.03 -18.25 -5.80
N ASP A 25 32.06 -17.40 -5.82
CA ASP A 25 32.77 -16.96 -4.61
C ASP A 25 32.24 -15.62 -4.07
N TRP A 26 31.12 -15.12 -4.61
CA TRP A 26 30.56 -13.86 -4.17
C TRP A 26 29.76 -14.00 -2.87
N PRO A 27 29.68 -12.95 -2.05
CA PRO A 27 28.94 -13.01 -0.81
C PRO A 27 27.49 -13.42 -1.04
N MET A 28 27.01 -14.33 -0.19
CA MET A 28 25.65 -14.91 -0.22
C MET A 28 25.30 -15.75 -1.48
N MET A 29 26.25 -16.04 -2.38
CA MET A 29 26.00 -16.84 -3.60
C MET A 29 26.34 -18.34 -3.46
N SER A 30 26.86 -18.76 -2.30
CA SER A 30 27.22 -20.17 -2.06
C SER A 30 26.00 -21.09 -1.95
N SER A 31 24.89 -20.61 -1.36
CA SER A 31 23.64 -21.35 -1.21
C SER A 31 22.45 -20.40 -1.02
N PRO A 32 21.20 -20.84 -1.23
CA PRO A 32 20.02 -19.99 -1.02
C PRO A 32 19.69 -19.78 0.47
N PHE A 33 20.20 -20.64 1.36
CA PHE A 33 19.81 -20.66 2.77
C PHE A 33 20.16 -19.38 3.56
N PRO A 34 21.33 -18.73 3.38
CA PRO A 34 21.61 -17.44 3.99
C PRO A 34 20.59 -16.36 3.61
N THR A 35 20.22 -16.27 2.32
CA THR A 35 19.19 -15.36 1.83
C THR A 35 17.85 -15.64 2.50
N LEU A 36 17.45 -16.92 2.52
CA LEU A 36 16.20 -17.35 3.14
C LEU A 36 16.17 -17.01 4.64
N ALA A 37 17.25 -17.27 5.36
CA ALA A 37 17.37 -16.93 6.78
C ALA A 37 17.20 -15.42 7.00
N VAL A 38 17.89 -14.59 6.21
CA VAL A 38 17.77 -13.12 6.28
C VAL A 38 16.34 -12.66 5.99
N CYS A 39 15.66 -13.22 4.98
CA CYS A 39 14.26 -12.92 4.67
C CYS A 39 13.30 -13.33 5.81
N LEU A 40 13.48 -14.50 6.41
CA LEU A 40 12.64 -14.97 7.52
C LEU A 40 12.88 -14.14 8.79
N THR A 41 14.14 -13.84 9.11
CA THR A 41 14.51 -12.94 10.21
C THR A 41 13.90 -11.57 9.99
N TYR A 42 13.97 -11.02 8.78
CA TYR A 42 13.33 -9.77 8.43
C TYR A 42 11.83 -9.78 8.75
N VAL A 43 11.08 -10.77 8.26
CA VAL A 43 9.63 -10.88 8.52
C VAL A 43 9.34 -10.96 10.01
N TYR A 44 10.10 -11.78 10.75
CA TYR A 44 9.99 -11.89 12.20
C TYR A 44 10.24 -10.55 12.92
N LEU A 45 11.30 -9.83 12.52
CA LEU A 45 11.65 -8.53 13.08
C LEU A 45 10.54 -7.50 12.84
N VAL A 46 9.99 -7.42 11.63
CA VAL A 46 9.02 -6.35 11.29
C VAL A 46 7.59 -6.65 11.74
N LYS A 47 7.20 -7.94 11.83
CA LYS A 47 5.84 -8.33 12.22
C LYS A 47 5.69 -8.70 13.69
N VAL A 48 6.75 -9.18 14.34
CA VAL A 48 6.65 -9.72 15.70
C VAL A 48 7.54 -8.94 16.67
N LEU A 49 8.86 -9.00 16.51
CA LEU A 49 9.78 -8.46 17.52
C LEU A 49 9.72 -6.93 17.59
N GLY A 50 9.84 -6.24 16.47
CA GLY A 50 9.87 -4.79 16.39
C GLY A 50 8.62 -4.13 16.97
N PRO A 51 7.39 -4.53 16.58
CA PRO A 51 6.16 -4.02 17.19
C PRO A 51 6.09 -4.26 18.70
N ARG A 52 6.48 -5.44 19.19
CA ARG A 52 6.53 -5.74 20.64
C ARG A 52 7.52 -4.85 21.39
N LEU A 53 8.71 -4.64 20.84
CA LEU A 53 9.72 -3.77 21.45
C LEU A 53 9.28 -2.29 21.49
N MET A 54 8.46 -1.86 20.52
CA MET A 54 7.98 -0.48 20.38
C MET A 54 6.63 -0.22 21.05
N GLU A 55 5.96 -1.25 21.58
CA GLU A 55 4.64 -1.15 22.22
C GLU A 55 4.64 -0.10 23.33
N ASN A 56 5.58 -0.24 24.28
CA ASN A 56 5.76 0.63 25.45
C ASN A 56 6.77 1.77 25.23
N ARG A 57 7.18 2.03 23.98
CA ARG A 57 8.14 3.11 23.65
C ARG A 57 7.46 4.21 22.84
N LYS A 58 7.98 5.44 22.97
CA LYS A 58 7.60 6.58 22.12
C LYS A 58 8.18 6.38 20.69
N PRO A 59 7.51 6.84 19.63
CA PRO A 59 8.05 6.76 18.27
C PRO A 59 9.35 7.55 18.16
N LEU A 60 10.36 6.97 17.49
CA LEU A 60 11.66 7.60 17.35
C LEU A 60 11.62 8.74 16.31
N HIS A 61 12.31 9.84 16.61
CA HIS A 61 12.47 10.97 15.69
C HIS A 61 13.71 10.79 14.80
N LEU A 62 13.53 10.11 13.66
CA LEU A 62 14.62 9.69 12.77
C LEU A 62 14.73 10.54 11.50
N GLN A 63 14.24 11.79 11.51
CA GLN A 63 14.05 12.58 10.29
C GLN A 63 15.34 12.71 9.44
N ASN A 64 16.44 13.17 10.02
CA ASN A 64 17.70 13.35 9.30
C ASN A 64 18.25 12.02 8.79
N LEU A 65 18.12 10.95 9.58
CA LEU A 65 18.52 9.61 9.18
C LEU A 65 17.71 9.13 7.96
N LEU A 66 16.40 9.37 7.94
CA LEU A 66 15.56 9.04 6.78
C LEU A 66 15.97 9.85 5.55
N VAL A 67 16.30 11.13 5.68
CA VAL A 67 16.74 11.95 4.54
C VAL A 67 18.04 11.39 3.95
N VAL A 68 19.05 11.13 4.79
CA VAL A 68 20.34 10.57 4.37
C VAL A 68 20.16 9.18 3.75
N TYR A 69 19.37 8.32 4.39
CA TYR A 69 19.07 6.99 3.87
C TYR A 69 18.39 7.04 2.50
N ASN A 70 17.31 7.82 2.34
CA ASN A 70 16.62 7.91 1.06
C ASN A 70 17.53 8.53 -0.02
N ALA A 71 18.37 9.52 0.32
CA ALA A 71 19.36 10.07 -0.60
C ALA A 71 20.38 9.00 -1.05
N SER A 72 20.87 8.18 -0.11
CA SER A 72 21.78 7.07 -0.42
C SER A 72 21.13 6.03 -1.34
N GLN A 73 19.84 5.73 -1.13
CA GLN A 73 19.08 4.82 -1.98
C GLN A 73 18.87 5.38 -3.39
N VAL A 74 18.64 6.70 -3.53
CA VAL A 74 18.57 7.36 -4.84
C VAL A 74 19.90 7.22 -5.59
N VAL A 75 21.02 7.56 -4.95
CA VAL A 75 22.36 7.46 -5.57
C VAL A 75 22.66 6.03 -5.97
N PHE A 76 22.40 5.07 -5.08
CA PHE A 76 22.66 3.66 -5.34
C PHE A 76 21.78 3.10 -6.48
N SER A 77 20.49 3.47 -6.51
CA SER A 77 19.57 3.08 -7.59
C SER A 77 19.95 3.71 -8.93
N ALA A 78 20.41 4.98 -8.92
CA ALA A 78 20.88 5.67 -10.11
C ALA A 78 22.15 5.04 -10.69
N TRP A 79 23.10 4.70 -9.81
CA TRP A 79 24.30 3.96 -10.21
C TRP A 79 23.95 2.59 -10.78
N LEU A 80 23.09 1.81 -10.13
CA LEU A 80 22.64 0.51 -10.65
C LEU A 80 21.91 0.63 -12.00
N PHE A 81 21.06 1.65 -12.16
CA PHE A 81 20.39 1.92 -13.42
C PHE A 81 21.41 2.19 -14.53
N TYR A 82 22.43 3.02 -14.26
CA TYR A 82 23.53 3.27 -15.17
C TYR A 82 24.33 2.00 -15.51
N GLU A 83 24.63 1.16 -14.52
CA GLU A 83 25.32 -0.11 -14.74
C GLU A 83 24.50 -1.08 -15.61
N CYS A 84 23.18 -1.16 -15.42
CA CYS A 84 22.29 -1.96 -16.28
C CYS A 84 22.24 -1.43 -17.72
N LEU A 85 22.21 -0.10 -17.90
CA LEU A 85 22.26 0.54 -19.21
C LEU A 85 23.57 0.20 -19.92
N MET A 86 24.70 0.50 -19.28
CA MET A 86 26.03 0.29 -19.88
C MET A 86 26.43 -1.19 -19.99
N GLY A 87 25.84 -2.06 -19.16
CA GLY A 87 26.02 -3.50 -19.23
C GLY A 87 25.24 -4.18 -20.35
N GLY A 88 24.34 -3.47 -21.05
CA GLY A 88 23.68 -4.01 -22.23
C GLY A 88 22.52 -3.17 -22.77
N TRP A 89 21.69 -2.61 -21.90
CA TRP A 89 20.42 -1.99 -22.31
C TRP A 89 20.55 -0.67 -23.08
N TRP A 90 21.75 -0.06 -23.13
CA TRP A 90 22.07 1.12 -23.93
C TRP A 90 22.53 0.75 -25.36
N GLY A 91 21.81 -0.15 -26.01
CA GLY A 91 21.98 -0.46 -27.45
C GLY A 91 22.68 -1.77 -27.79
N ALA A 92 23.21 -2.52 -26.82
CA ALA A 92 23.80 -3.84 -27.08
C ALA A 92 22.77 -4.98 -26.96
N TYR A 93 21.78 -4.84 -26.08
CA TYR A 93 20.74 -5.85 -25.86
C TYR A 93 19.54 -5.66 -26.77
N SER A 94 18.95 -6.78 -27.18
CA SER A 94 17.66 -6.82 -27.87
C SER A 94 16.51 -6.81 -26.88
N PHE A 95 15.54 -5.91 -27.06
CA PHE A 95 14.29 -5.89 -26.28
C PHE A 95 13.32 -7.03 -26.63
N ARG A 96 13.61 -7.83 -27.65
CA ARG A 96 12.76 -8.97 -28.07
C ARG A 96 13.24 -10.30 -27.52
N CYS A 97 14.47 -10.66 -27.84
CA CYS A 97 15.11 -11.89 -27.39
C CYS A 97 16.55 -11.59 -27.01
N GLN A 98 16.84 -11.69 -25.72
CA GLN A 98 18.20 -11.53 -25.22
C GLN A 98 18.64 -12.77 -24.40
N PRO A 99 19.42 -13.68 -25.00
CA PRO A 99 20.06 -14.77 -24.27
C PRO A 99 20.99 -14.25 -23.17
N VAL A 100 21.29 -15.12 -22.21
CA VAL A 100 22.32 -14.84 -21.20
C VAL A 100 23.69 -15.07 -21.84
N ASP A 101 24.56 -14.07 -21.74
CA ASP A 101 25.96 -14.19 -22.14
C ASP A 101 26.78 -14.73 -20.96
N TYR A 102 27.29 -15.95 -21.07
CA TYR A 102 28.14 -16.59 -20.07
C TYR A 102 29.65 -16.39 -20.30
N THR A 103 30.04 -15.63 -21.32
CA THR A 103 31.45 -15.31 -21.57
C THR A 103 32.01 -14.35 -20.52
N ASP A 104 33.34 -14.29 -20.43
CA ASP A 104 34.03 -13.34 -19.57
C ASP A 104 34.34 -12.00 -20.25
N SER A 105 33.44 -11.53 -21.12
CA SER A 105 33.59 -10.24 -21.77
C SER A 105 33.42 -9.09 -20.75
N PRO A 106 34.08 -7.93 -20.93
CA PRO A 106 33.92 -6.79 -20.01
C PRO A 106 32.46 -6.36 -19.82
N THR A 107 31.67 -6.37 -20.89
CA THR A 107 30.24 -6.03 -20.87
C THR A 107 29.43 -7.06 -20.08
N SER A 108 29.68 -8.35 -20.31
CA SER A 108 28.99 -9.43 -19.61
C SER A 108 29.34 -9.42 -18.12
N ARG A 109 30.63 -9.29 -17.77
CA ARG A 109 31.11 -9.16 -16.40
C ARG A 109 30.45 -7.98 -15.68
N ARG A 110 30.34 -6.83 -16.35
CA ARG A 110 29.65 -5.65 -15.83
C ARG A 110 28.18 -5.93 -15.51
N MET A 111 27.45 -6.59 -16.41
CA MET A 111 26.06 -6.98 -16.17
C MET A 111 25.92 -7.96 -14.99
N VAL A 112 26.81 -8.94 -14.88
CA VAL A 112 26.81 -9.90 -13.75
C VAL A 112 27.02 -9.15 -12.43
N HIS A 113 27.96 -8.20 -12.38
CA HIS A 113 28.15 -7.33 -11.20
C HIS A 113 26.90 -6.50 -10.89
N ALA A 114 26.28 -5.90 -11.90
CA ALA A 114 25.04 -5.14 -11.73
C ALA A 114 23.92 -6.03 -11.15
N CYS A 115 23.81 -7.28 -11.59
CA CYS A 115 22.83 -8.24 -11.08
C CYS A 115 23.06 -8.57 -9.59
N TRP A 116 24.31 -8.78 -9.18
CA TRP A 116 24.61 -9.04 -7.76
C TRP A 116 24.42 -7.81 -6.88
N TRP A 117 24.80 -6.61 -7.36
CA TRP A 117 24.54 -5.38 -6.62
C TRP A 117 23.05 -5.05 -6.54
N TYR A 118 22.28 -5.39 -7.58
CA TYR A 118 20.82 -5.32 -7.55
C TYR A 118 20.20 -6.31 -6.55
N TYR A 119 20.77 -7.52 -6.43
CA TYR A 119 20.40 -8.45 -5.37
C TYR A 119 20.72 -7.88 -3.99
N PHE A 120 21.94 -7.34 -3.81
CA PHE A 120 22.35 -6.72 -2.55
C PHE A 120 21.45 -5.55 -2.16
N SER A 121 21.01 -4.74 -3.14
CA SER A 121 20.11 -3.61 -2.88
C SER A 121 18.81 -4.03 -2.22
N LYS A 122 18.25 -5.20 -2.54
CA LYS A 122 17.01 -5.68 -1.91
C LYS A 122 17.14 -5.84 -0.39
N PHE A 123 18.33 -6.14 0.14
CA PHE A 123 18.55 -6.16 1.60
C PHE A 123 18.62 -4.78 2.20
N THR A 124 19.21 -3.80 1.49
CA THR A 124 19.26 -2.41 1.97
C THR A 124 17.86 -1.83 2.12
N GLU A 125 16.92 -2.23 1.26
CA GLU A 125 15.51 -1.82 1.28
C GLU A 125 14.75 -2.35 2.50
N PHE A 126 15.27 -3.35 3.23
CA PHE A 126 14.66 -3.81 4.49
C PHE A 126 14.61 -2.71 5.53
N MET A 127 15.49 -1.71 5.44
CA MET A 127 15.49 -0.58 6.35
C MET A 127 14.20 0.25 6.24
N ASP A 128 13.49 0.23 5.10
CA ASP A 128 12.23 0.95 4.90
C ASP A 128 11.18 0.55 5.95
N THR A 129 10.92 -0.76 6.08
CA THR A 129 10.01 -1.28 7.10
C THR A 129 10.54 -1.11 8.50
N MET A 130 11.85 -1.27 8.72
CA MET A 130 12.42 -1.06 10.04
C MET A 130 12.17 0.38 10.50
N PHE A 131 12.33 1.38 9.63
CA PHE A 131 11.97 2.76 9.94
C PHE A 131 10.47 2.96 10.19
N PHE A 132 9.59 2.28 9.46
CA PHE A 132 8.14 2.34 9.74
C PHE A 132 7.81 1.81 11.14
N VAL A 133 8.42 0.68 11.53
CA VAL A 133 8.22 0.08 12.86
C VAL A 133 8.76 1.00 13.96
N LEU A 134 9.99 1.50 13.82
CA LEU A 134 10.63 2.39 14.81
C LEU A 134 9.91 3.74 14.96
N ARG A 135 9.21 4.21 13.92
CA ARG A 135 8.40 5.44 13.96
C ARG A 135 6.94 5.20 14.37
N LYS A 136 6.58 3.96 14.75
CA LYS A 136 5.22 3.49 15.03
C LYS A 136 4.23 3.84 13.91
N LYS A 137 4.68 3.73 12.65
CA LYS A 137 3.88 3.92 11.44
C LYS A 137 3.40 2.57 10.91
N THR A 138 2.74 1.79 11.76
CA THR A 138 2.31 0.42 11.44
C THR A 138 1.36 0.35 10.25
N SER A 139 0.60 1.42 9.98
CA SER A 139 -0.23 1.55 8.77
C SER A 139 0.56 1.51 7.46
N GLN A 140 1.86 1.82 7.49
CA GLN A 140 2.76 1.73 6.33
C GLN A 140 3.32 0.32 6.15
N VAL A 141 3.32 -0.53 7.20
CA VAL A 141 3.76 -1.93 7.18
C VAL A 141 2.64 -2.82 6.63
N THR A 142 2.24 -2.53 5.40
CA THR A 142 1.17 -3.23 4.68
C THR A 142 1.58 -4.65 4.31
N THR A 143 0.60 -5.51 4.06
CA THR A 143 0.83 -6.87 3.53
C THR A 143 1.60 -6.83 2.22
N LEU A 144 1.23 -5.92 1.30
CA LEU A 144 1.94 -5.69 0.04
C LEU A 144 3.43 -5.46 0.28
N HIS A 145 3.76 -4.52 1.16
CA HIS A 145 5.14 -4.10 1.37
C HIS A 145 5.98 -5.19 2.06
N VAL A 146 5.41 -5.91 3.03
CA VAL A 146 6.11 -7.02 3.70
C VAL A 146 6.28 -8.22 2.78
N ILE A 147 5.28 -8.59 1.98
CA ILE A 147 5.41 -9.68 0.99
C ILE A 147 6.47 -9.30 -0.04
N HIS A 148 6.41 -8.09 -0.60
CA HIS A 148 7.39 -7.60 -1.57
C HIS A 148 8.82 -7.67 -1.04
N HIS A 149 9.14 -6.95 0.04
CA HIS A 149 10.51 -6.99 0.55
C HIS A 149 10.88 -8.37 1.10
N GLY A 150 9.94 -9.12 1.68
CA GLY A 150 10.21 -10.47 2.18
C GLY A 150 10.60 -11.48 1.09
N CYS A 151 9.99 -11.42 -0.09
CA CYS A 151 10.23 -12.40 -1.14
C CYS A 151 11.23 -11.95 -2.22
N MET A 152 11.39 -10.64 -2.46
CA MET A 152 12.22 -10.13 -3.56
C MET A 152 13.69 -10.57 -3.49
N PRO A 153 14.42 -10.49 -2.36
CA PRO A 153 15.82 -10.95 -2.31
C PRO A 153 15.96 -12.44 -2.68
N MET A 154 15.05 -13.28 -2.18
CA MET A 154 15.04 -14.71 -2.49
C MET A 154 14.72 -14.96 -3.97
N SER A 155 13.77 -14.22 -4.54
CA SER A 155 13.42 -14.33 -5.95
C SER A 155 14.58 -13.92 -6.87
N VAL A 156 15.27 -12.83 -6.54
CA VAL A 156 16.41 -12.32 -7.31
C VAL A 156 17.64 -13.22 -7.17
N TRP A 157 17.85 -13.87 -6.03
CA TRP A 157 18.97 -14.78 -5.80
C TRP A 157 19.09 -15.86 -6.89
N PHE A 158 17.98 -16.49 -7.29
CA PHE A 158 17.97 -17.47 -8.38
C PHE A 158 18.38 -16.86 -9.73
N GLY A 159 17.98 -15.61 -9.97
CA GLY A 159 18.40 -14.87 -11.16
C GLY A 159 19.91 -14.68 -11.20
N VAL A 160 20.51 -14.17 -10.12
CA VAL A 160 21.97 -13.96 -10.06
C VAL A 160 22.73 -15.28 -10.14
N LYS A 161 22.23 -16.34 -9.51
CA LYS A 161 22.93 -17.62 -9.44
C LYS A 161 22.96 -18.36 -10.78
N PHE A 162 21.89 -18.29 -11.58
CA PHE A 162 21.74 -19.13 -12.77
C PHE A 162 21.62 -18.33 -14.07
N THR A 163 21.12 -17.10 -14.03
CA THR A 163 20.89 -16.26 -15.22
C THR A 163 21.30 -14.79 -14.98
N PRO A 164 22.55 -14.49 -14.56
CA PRO A 164 22.98 -13.13 -14.25
C PRO A 164 23.25 -12.31 -15.52
N GLY A 165 22.19 -12.03 -16.28
CA GLY A 165 22.28 -11.30 -17.54
C GLY A 165 21.08 -11.52 -18.45
N GLY A 166 21.13 -10.91 -19.61
CA GLY A 166 20.15 -11.11 -20.67
C GLY A 166 18.72 -10.66 -20.32
N HIS A 167 17.73 -11.38 -20.85
CA HIS A 167 16.33 -10.93 -20.92
C HIS A 167 15.70 -10.57 -19.57
N SER A 168 16.03 -11.30 -18.50
CA SER A 168 15.49 -11.04 -17.16
C SER A 168 15.92 -9.68 -16.62
N THR A 169 17.13 -9.21 -16.92
CA THR A 169 17.67 -7.98 -16.33
C THR A 169 16.88 -6.71 -16.67
N PHE A 170 15.98 -6.78 -17.66
CA PHE A 170 15.02 -5.71 -17.96
C PHE A 170 14.15 -5.34 -16.74
N PHE A 171 13.75 -6.31 -15.92
CA PHE A 171 12.96 -5.99 -14.71
C PHE A 171 13.80 -5.20 -13.69
N GLY A 172 15.10 -5.52 -13.58
CA GLY A 172 16.04 -4.79 -12.72
C GLY A 172 16.28 -3.37 -13.22
N LEU A 173 16.40 -3.19 -14.54
CA LEU A 173 16.51 -1.89 -15.17
C LEU A 173 15.29 -1.00 -14.86
N LEU A 174 14.06 -1.49 -15.09
CA LEU A 174 12.87 -0.70 -14.80
C LEU A 174 12.68 -0.48 -13.28
N ASN A 175 12.96 -1.48 -12.45
CA ASN A 175 12.83 -1.35 -11.00
C ASN A 175 13.77 -0.27 -10.45
N THR A 176 15.04 -0.27 -10.86
CA THR A 176 16.02 0.74 -10.41
C THR A 176 15.61 2.14 -10.85
N PHE A 177 15.12 2.33 -12.07
CA PHE A 177 14.55 3.60 -12.51
C PHE A 177 13.38 4.07 -11.63
N VAL A 178 12.41 3.21 -11.37
CA VAL A 178 11.27 3.56 -10.52
C VAL A 178 11.71 3.79 -9.07
N HIS A 179 12.71 3.08 -8.57
CA HIS A 179 13.28 3.27 -7.23
C HIS A 179 13.98 4.63 -7.10
N ILE A 180 14.65 5.14 -8.14
CA ILE A 180 15.16 6.53 -8.16
C ILE A 180 14.03 7.52 -7.89
N VAL A 181 12.91 7.40 -8.62
CA VAL A 181 11.75 8.30 -8.48
C VAL A 181 11.08 8.11 -7.10
N MET A 182 10.93 6.87 -6.66
CA MET A 182 10.28 6.53 -5.39
C MET A 182 11.07 7.04 -4.18
N TYR A 183 12.38 6.76 -4.12
CA TYR A 183 13.21 7.22 -3.01
C TYR A 183 13.41 8.74 -3.02
N THR A 184 13.41 9.37 -4.20
CA THR A 184 13.37 10.84 -4.29
C THR A 184 12.09 11.40 -3.65
N TYR A 185 10.93 10.80 -3.94
CA TYR A 185 9.67 11.16 -3.27
C TYR A 185 9.76 10.98 -1.74
N TYR A 186 10.29 9.85 -1.28
CA TYR A 186 10.43 9.58 0.15
C TYR A 186 11.42 10.52 0.85
N MET A 187 12.54 10.86 0.21
CA MET A 187 13.50 11.85 0.68
C MET A 187 12.82 13.20 0.92
N PHE A 188 12.12 13.74 -0.09
CA PHE A 188 11.42 15.02 0.06
C PHE A 188 10.28 14.95 1.08
N SER A 189 9.60 13.81 1.18
CA SER A 189 8.56 13.62 2.21
C SER A 189 9.14 13.64 3.63
N ALA A 190 10.40 13.21 3.81
CA ALA A 190 11.10 13.21 5.09
C ALA A 190 11.67 14.59 5.46
N MET A 191 11.90 15.51 4.51
CA MET A 191 12.40 16.86 4.80
C MET A 191 11.37 17.80 5.49
N GLY A 192 10.14 17.32 5.68
CA GLY A 192 9.11 17.97 6.51
C GLY A 192 8.02 18.70 5.73
N PRO A 193 7.07 19.35 6.45
CA PRO A 193 5.85 19.95 5.87
C PRO A 193 6.12 20.98 4.75
N GLN A 194 7.25 21.67 4.85
CA GLN A 194 7.69 22.70 3.90
C GLN A 194 7.97 22.16 2.49
N TYR A 195 8.45 20.92 2.35
CA TYR A 195 8.67 20.26 1.05
C TYR A 195 7.48 19.41 0.63
N GLN A 196 6.83 18.82 1.64
CA GLN A 196 5.65 18.01 1.50
C GLN A 196 4.60 18.68 0.61
N LYS A 197 4.21 19.94 0.85
CA LYS A 197 3.23 20.68 0.00
C LYS A 197 3.43 20.58 -1.53
N TYR A 198 4.64 20.33 -2.03
CA TYR A 198 4.95 20.21 -3.45
C TYR A 198 4.78 18.79 -4.01
N LEU A 199 4.49 17.78 -3.18
CA LEU A 199 4.41 16.37 -3.54
C LEU A 199 2.99 15.93 -3.96
N TRP A 200 2.30 16.78 -4.73
CA TRP A 200 0.96 16.53 -5.27
C TRP A 200 0.89 15.31 -6.20
N TRP A 201 2.03 14.89 -6.75
CA TRP A 201 2.14 13.85 -7.76
C TRP A 201 2.24 12.42 -7.21
N LYS A 202 1.98 12.20 -5.92
CA LYS A 202 1.99 10.86 -5.28
C LYS A 202 1.21 9.79 -6.06
N LYS A 203 0.06 10.16 -6.63
CA LYS A 203 -0.77 9.24 -7.42
C LYS A 203 -0.03 8.75 -8.68
N TYR A 204 0.70 9.64 -9.35
CA TYR A 204 1.47 9.31 -10.55
C TYR A 204 2.64 8.37 -10.24
N LEU A 205 3.24 8.47 -9.06
CA LEU A 205 4.25 7.52 -8.60
C LEU A 205 3.66 6.10 -8.48
N THR A 206 2.48 5.96 -7.88
CA THR A 206 1.81 4.64 -7.82
C THR A 206 1.43 4.15 -9.23
N THR A 207 0.98 5.05 -10.11
CA THR A 207 0.72 4.70 -11.52
C THR A 207 1.99 4.24 -12.25
N LEU A 208 3.13 4.89 -12.03
CA LEU A 208 4.42 4.51 -12.60
C LEU A 208 4.82 3.09 -12.16
N GLN A 209 4.65 2.76 -10.87
CA GLN A 209 4.89 1.40 -10.35
C GLN A 209 3.97 0.35 -11.01
N MET A 210 2.69 0.67 -11.23
CA MET A 210 1.78 -0.25 -11.93
C MET A 210 2.16 -0.45 -13.40
N VAL A 211 2.53 0.63 -14.10
CA VAL A 211 3.00 0.56 -15.49
C VAL A 211 4.26 -0.28 -15.60
N GLN A 212 5.19 -0.14 -14.64
CA GLN A 212 6.39 -0.99 -14.57
C GLN A 212 6.04 -2.48 -14.58
N PHE A 213 5.08 -2.94 -13.76
CA PHE A 213 4.71 -4.37 -13.75
C PHE A 213 4.12 -4.83 -15.07
N ILE A 214 3.32 -3.99 -15.74
CA ILE A 214 2.78 -4.30 -17.07
C ILE A 214 3.92 -4.45 -18.09
N LEU A 215 4.88 -3.51 -18.10
CA LEU A 215 6.02 -3.56 -19.01
C LEU A 215 6.89 -4.80 -18.77
N ILE A 216 7.14 -5.14 -17.50
CA ILE A 216 7.89 -6.36 -17.13
C ILE A 216 7.14 -7.61 -17.60
N MET A 217 5.81 -7.66 -17.41
CA MET A 217 4.99 -8.80 -17.80
C MET A 217 4.98 -9.01 -19.32
N VAL A 218 4.75 -7.94 -20.08
CA VAL A 218 4.79 -7.99 -21.56
C VAL A 218 6.19 -8.39 -22.02
N HIS A 219 7.23 -7.77 -21.48
CA HIS A 219 8.60 -8.08 -21.85
C HIS A 219 8.97 -9.52 -21.50
N ALA A 220 8.56 -10.07 -20.34
CA ALA A 220 8.84 -11.45 -19.97
C ALA A 220 8.07 -12.44 -20.85
N PHE A 221 6.74 -12.31 -20.95
CA PHE A 221 5.90 -13.28 -21.64
C PHE A 221 6.03 -13.25 -23.16
N GLN A 222 6.60 -12.21 -23.77
CA GLN A 222 6.90 -12.23 -25.21
C GLN A 222 7.78 -13.43 -25.59
N LEU A 223 8.68 -13.88 -24.71
CA LEU A 223 9.53 -15.04 -24.96
C LEU A 223 8.73 -16.34 -25.06
N LEU A 224 7.49 -16.42 -24.59
CA LEU A 224 6.67 -17.62 -24.77
C LEU A 224 6.21 -17.78 -26.23
N PHE A 225 6.25 -16.71 -27.02
CA PHE A 225 5.79 -16.68 -28.41
C PHE A 225 6.94 -16.51 -29.42
N ILE A 226 8.18 -16.44 -28.96
CA ILE A 226 9.38 -16.24 -29.78
C ILE A 226 10.40 -17.33 -29.45
N ASP A 227 11.01 -17.90 -30.50
CA ASP A 227 12.14 -18.80 -30.37
C ASP A 227 13.37 -18.02 -29.92
N CYS A 228 13.78 -18.25 -28.68
CA CYS A 228 14.86 -17.55 -28.02
C CYS A 228 15.59 -18.51 -27.11
N ASN A 229 16.93 -18.51 -27.17
CA ASN A 229 17.79 -19.31 -26.30
C ASN A 229 17.87 -18.70 -24.89
N TYR A 230 16.72 -18.61 -24.23
CA TYR A 230 16.58 -18.12 -22.87
C TYR A 230 15.71 -19.11 -22.06
N PRO A 231 16.11 -19.48 -20.83
CA PRO A 231 15.39 -20.49 -20.05
C PRO A 231 13.94 -20.09 -19.75
N LYS A 232 12.96 -20.86 -20.28
CA LYS A 232 11.53 -20.58 -20.09
C LYS A 232 11.08 -20.65 -18.62
N ALA A 233 11.78 -21.41 -17.78
CA ALA A 233 11.51 -21.46 -16.35
C ALA A 233 11.63 -20.07 -15.69
N PHE A 234 12.65 -19.28 -16.06
CA PHE A 234 12.82 -17.92 -15.55
C PHE A 234 11.79 -16.95 -16.11
N VAL A 235 11.28 -17.19 -17.33
CA VAL A 235 10.18 -16.42 -17.91
C VAL A 235 8.92 -16.57 -17.06
N TRP A 236 8.53 -17.80 -16.76
CA TRP A 236 7.39 -18.07 -15.88
C TRP A 236 7.61 -17.53 -14.47
N TRP A 237 8.80 -17.71 -13.90
CA TRP A 237 9.14 -17.21 -12.57
C TRP A 237 8.94 -15.69 -12.46
N ILE A 238 9.53 -14.92 -13.37
CA ILE A 238 9.46 -13.44 -13.38
C ILE A 238 8.04 -12.98 -13.72
N GLY A 239 7.42 -13.57 -14.74
CA GLY A 239 6.08 -13.22 -15.18
C GLY A 239 5.04 -13.42 -14.08
N MET A 240 5.07 -14.56 -13.39
CA MET A 240 4.12 -14.85 -12.29
C MET A 240 4.35 -13.94 -11.08
N HIS A 241 5.61 -13.60 -10.74
CA HIS A 241 5.88 -12.60 -9.70
C HIS A 241 5.34 -11.22 -10.08
N ALA A 242 5.51 -10.80 -11.34
CA ALA A 242 4.97 -9.53 -11.83
C ALA A 242 3.44 -9.49 -11.76
N VAL A 243 2.77 -10.59 -12.13
CA VAL A 243 1.30 -10.74 -12.01
C VAL A 243 0.85 -10.61 -10.55
N MET A 244 1.49 -11.33 -9.63
CA MET A 244 1.18 -11.26 -8.21
C MET A 244 1.29 -9.83 -7.67
N PHE A 245 2.41 -9.14 -7.96
CA PHE A 245 2.59 -7.77 -7.50
C PHE A 245 1.63 -6.78 -8.15
N PHE A 246 1.30 -6.96 -9.43
CA PHE A 246 0.31 -6.13 -10.10
C PHE A 246 -1.04 -6.17 -9.38
N PHE A 247 -1.52 -7.36 -8.98
CA PHE A 247 -2.77 -7.49 -8.25
C PHE A 247 -2.70 -6.82 -6.87
N LEU A 248 -1.63 -7.04 -6.11
CA LEU A 248 -1.45 -6.41 -4.79
C LEU A 248 -1.39 -4.87 -4.89
N PHE A 249 -0.72 -4.33 -5.92
CA PHE A 249 -0.67 -2.89 -6.15
C PHE A 249 -2.00 -2.32 -6.65
N ASN A 250 -2.74 -3.06 -7.47
CA ASN A 250 -4.07 -2.66 -7.94
C ASN A 250 -5.07 -2.59 -6.77
N GLU A 251 -5.02 -3.55 -5.85
CA GLU A 251 -5.82 -3.51 -4.61
C GLU A 251 -5.45 -2.31 -3.74
N PHE A 252 -4.15 -2.07 -3.53
CA PHE A 252 -3.67 -0.89 -2.83
C PHE A 252 -4.16 0.41 -3.48
N TYR A 253 -4.05 0.53 -4.81
CA TYR A 253 -4.47 1.71 -5.56
C TYR A 253 -5.98 1.98 -5.42
N LYS A 254 -6.80 0.92 -5.55
CA LYS A 254 -8.26 1.02 -5.34
C LYS A 254 -8.59 1.48 -3.93
N ALA A 255 -7.95 0.87 -2.92
CA ALA A 255 -8.16 1.21 -1.52
C ALA A 255 -7.73 2.65 -1.19
N ALA A 256 -6.56 3.08 -1.66
CA ALA A 256 -5.96 4.37 -1.32
C ALA A 256 -6.64 5.55 -2.04
N TYR A 257 -7.03 5.38 -3.31
CA TYR A 257 -7.48 6.49 -4.15
C TYR A 257 -8.95 6.40 -4.54
N LYS A 258 -9.43 5.24 -5.01
CA LYS A 258 -10.79 5.09 -5.54
C LYS A 258 -11.84 5.07 -4.44
N ASN A 259 -11.63 4.25 -3.41
CA ASN A 259 -12.56 4.12 -2.29
C ASN A 259 -12.63 5.41 -1.45
N ARG A 260 -11.51 6.15 -1.35
CA ARG A 260 -11.46 7.45 -0.67
C ARG A 260 -12.26 8.52 -1.40
N LEU A 261 -12.13 8.59 -2.73
CA LEU A 261 -12.92 9.51 -3.55
C LEU A 261 -14.42 9.21 -3.46
N MET A 262 -14.80 7.92 -3.52
CA MET A 262 -16.19 7.50 -3.38
C MET A 262 -16.77 7.88 -2.00
N LYS A 263 -16.03 7.64 -0.90
CA LYS A 263 -16.46 8.06 0.44
C LYS A 263 -16.60 9.58 0.57
N LYS A 264 -15.67 10.37 0.01
CA LYS A 264 -15.74 11.84 0.00
C LYS A 264 -16.97 12.32 -0.76
N ASN A 265 -17.24 11.75 -1.93
CA ASN A 265 -18.40 12.12 -2.74
C ASN A 265 -19.72 11.72 -2.08
N ALA A 266 -19.77 10.57 -1.41
CA ALA A 266 -20.95 10.15 -0.63
C ALA A 266 -21.21 11.06 0.59
N GLN A 267 -20.15 11.52 1.27
CA GLN A 267 -20.27 12.51 2.36
C GLN A 267 -20.78 13.87 1.87
N LEU A 268 -20.35 14.30 0.68
CA LEU A 268 -20.83 15.52 0.03
C LEU A 268 -22.28 15.38 -0.46
N ALA A 269 -22.69 14.18 -0.89
CA ALA A 269 -24.06 13.90 -1.32
C ALA A 269 -25.06 13.80 -0.15
N ASN A 270 -24.61 13.37 1.04
CA ASN A 270 -25.47 13.18 2.22
C ASN A 270 -25.70 14.46 3.07
N GLY A 271 -25.46 15.65 2.54
CA GLY A 271 -25.96 16.91 3.12
C GLY A 271 -25.41 17.38 4.47
N HIS A 272 -24.48 16.67 5.12
CA HIS A 272 -23.79 17.15 6.32
C HIS A 272 -22.67 18.15 5.97
N ALA A 273 -23.05 19.29 5.40
CA ALA A 273 -22.19 20.47 5.38
C ALA A 273 -22.14 21.05 6.80
N LYS A 274 -21.01 20.86 7.51
CA LYS A 274 -20.73 21.68 8.71
C LYS A 274 -20.65 23.15 8.27
N PRO A 275 -21.36 24.09 8.91
CA PRO A 275 -21.30 25.49 8.53
C PRO A 275 -19.95 26.09 8.94
N ASN A 276 -19.36 26.83 7.99
CA ASN A 276 -18.30 27.82 8.14
C ASN A 276 -17.24 27.60 9.24
N GLY A 277 -16.21 26.84 8.87
CA GLY A 277 -14.83 27.17 9.23
C GLY A 277 -14.04 27.26 7.95
N TYR A 278 -13.31 28.36 7.74
CA TYR A 278 -12.37 28.57 6.65
C TYR A 278 -11.67 27.24 6.29
N CYS A 279 -11.96 26.66 5.11
CA CYS A 279 -11.24 25.50 4.62
C CYS A 279 -9.79 25.94 4.37
N LYS A 280 -8.96 25.85 5.42
CA LYS A 280 -7.52 25.76 5.25
C LYS A 280 -7.35 24.62 4.26
N SER A 281 -6.75 24.91 3.10
CA SER A 281 -6.35 23.89 2.13
C SER A 281 -5.75 22.73 2.92
N ILE A 282 -6.51 21.64 3.06
CA ILE A 282 -5.98 20.40 3.60
C ILE A 282 -5.09 19.91 2.46
N ASN A 283 -3.85 20.37 2.48
CA ASN A 283 -2.80 19.76 1.70
C ASN A 283 -2.87 18.28 2.01
N ALA A 284 -2.75 17.43 0.98
CA ALA A 284 -2.75 15.97 1.10
C ALA A 284 -1.55 15.41 1.92
N HIS A 285 -0.96 16.24 2.78
CA HIS A 285 0.26 16.05 3.55
C HIS A 285 0.04 15.78 5.03
N ASP A 286 -1.13 16.12 5.59
CA ASP A 286 -1.41 15.80 7.00
C ASP A 286 -1.72 14.31 7.23
N ASP A 287 -2.08 13.57 6.17
CA ASP A 287 -2.32 12.12 6.24
C ASP A 287 -1.15 11.31 5.64
N LEU A 288 -0.04 11.29 6.35
CA LEU A 288 0.90 10.14 6.32
C LEU A 288 0.32 8.93 7.10
N PHE A 289 -0.95 9.00 7.48
CA PHE A 289 -1.67 8.04 8.30
C PHE A 289 -2.99 7.68 7.63
N LEU A 290 -3.20 6.37 7.43
CA LEU A 290 -4.53 5.85 7.15
C LEU A 290 -5.40 6.10 8.41
N PRO A 291 -6.59 6.72 8.32
CA PRO A 291 -7.53 6.69 9.43
C PRO A 291 -8.00 5.24 9.63
N GLN A 292 -7.76 4.71 10.84
CA GLN A 292 -8.35 3.45 11.27
C GLN A 292 -9.87 3.61 11.42
N PRO A 293 -10.67 2.56 11.15
CA PRO A 293 -12.02 2.50 11.66
C PRO A 293 -11.97 2.44 13.19
N VAL A 294 -12.53 3.43 13.86
CA VAL A 294 -12.81 3.34 15.29
C VAL A 294 -13.84 2.23 15.46
N ALA A 295 -13.50 1.19 16.23
CA ALA A 295 -14.48 0.21 16.67
C ALA A 295 -15.61 0.95 17.39
N THR A 296 -16.82 0.88 16.87
CA THR A 296 -18.02 1.41 17.51
C THR A 296 -18.21 0.66 18.82
N ALA A 297 -17.84 1.30 19.93
CA ALA A 297 -18.30 0.90 21.24
C ALA A 297 -19.83 1.05 21.28
N THR A 298 -20.51 -0.05 21.57
CA THR A 298 -21.94 -0.13 21.85
C THR A 298 -22.29 0.84 22.99
N PRO A 299 -23.28 1.74 22.86
CA PRO A 299 -23.70 2.55 23.99
C PRO A 299 -24.56 1.68 24.92
N THR A 300 -23.97 1.22 26.02
CA THR A 300 -24.73 0.74 27.19
C THR A 300 -25.32 1.97 27.88
N ALA A 301 -26.64 1.96 28.03
CA ALA A 301 -27.39 2.95 28.79
C ALA A 301 -26.94 2.90 30.26
N ALA A 302 -26.49 4.04 30.78
CA ALA A 302 -26.30 4.25 32.21
C ALA A 302 -27.00 5.56 32.60
N THR A 303 -28.12 5.39 33.27
CA THR A 303 -28.88 6.40 34.00
C THR A 303 -28.01 6.97 35.12
N ALA A 304 -27.81 8.28 35.15
CA ALA A 304 -27.27 8.98 36.32
C ALA A 304 -27.95 10.33 36.48
N THR A 305 -28.92 10.33 37.39
CA THR A 305 -29.50 11.49 38.07
C THR A 305 -28.44 12.19 38.92
N THR A 306 -28.33 13.52 38.83
CA THR A 306 -28.16 14.40 40.00
C THR A 306 -28.25 15.88 39.61
N GLU A 307 -28.84 16.61 40.54
CA GLU A 307 -29.29 17.99 40.52
C GLU A 307 -28.13 19.02 40.62
N ALA A 308 -28.38 20.25 40.15
CA ALA A 308 -28.37 21.47 40.97
C ALA A 308 -27.83 22.75 40.27
N LYS A 309 -28.74 23.72 40.12
CA LYS A 309 -28.66 25.15 40.49
C LYS A 309 -27.57 26.07 39.90
N ALA A 310 -28.04 26.91 38.97
CA ALA A 310 -28.18 28.39 39.06
C ALA A 310 -27.00 29.38 38.88
N ASN A 311 -27.30 30.36 38.01
CA ASN A 311 -27.10 31.83 38.10
C ASN A 311 -25.77 32.54 37.75
N GLY A 312 -25.93 33.55 36.85
CA GLY A 312 -25.16 34.80 36.74
C GLY A 312 -23.96 34.75 35.78
N THR A 313 -23.60 35.76 34.99
CA THR A 313 -24.03 37.16 34.83
C THR A 313 -23.39 37.68 33.52
N LEU A 314 -24.09 38.52 32.75
CA LEU A 314 -23.52 39.29 31.63
C LEU A 314 -22.70 40.49 32.15
N ALA A 315 -21.58 40.85 31.49
CA ALA A 315 -21.30 42.23 31.01
C ALA A 315 -19.90 42.45 30.39
N ASN A 316 -19.90 43.33 29.37
CA ASN A 316 -18.86 44.22 28.83
C ASN A 316 -17.78 43.65 27.87
N GLY A 317 -17.51 44.26 26.69
CA GLY A 317 -17.99 45.53 26.16
C GLY A 317 -17.50 45.88 24.74
N HIS A 318 -18.22 46.84 24.17
CA HIS A 318 -17.93 47.85 23.13
C HIS A 318 -17.31 47.54 21.75
N ALA A 319 -17.88 48.25 20.76
CA ALA A 319 -17.77 48.11 19.32
C ALA A 319 -16.92 49.21 18.66
N ASN A 320 -16.46 48.95 17.44
CA ASN A 320 -16.01 49.90 16.39
C ASN A 320 -16.00 49.11 15.05
N GLY A 321 -16.52 49.51 13.88
CA GLY A 321 -17.28 50.65 13.38
C GLY A 321 -17.51 50.46 11.86
N LEU A 322 -18.66 50.93 11.32
CA LEU A 322 -18.96 51.49 9.97
C LEU A 322 -18.42 50.75 8.69
N LYS A 323 -19.17 50.45 7.60
CA LYS A 323 -20.21 51.22 6.87
C LYS A 323 -20.90 50.36 5.75
N ASN A 324 -22.18 50.66 5.54
CA ASN A 324 -23.00 50.71 4.30
C ASN A 324 -23.36 49.46 3.45
N GLY A 325 -24.68 49.25 3.30
CA GLY A 325 -25.35 48.59 2.16
C GLY A 325 -26.86 48.35 2.42
N TYR A 326 -27.74 49.02 1.66
CA TYR A 326 -29.18 49.25 1.93
C TYR A 326 -30.18 48.13 1.52
N LYS A 327 -31.32 48.12 2.27
CA LYS A 327 -32.73 47.75 1.92
C LYS A 327 -33.05 46.24 1.73
N GLN A 328 -34.19 45.69 2.18
CA GLN A 328 -35.53 46.28 2.37
C GLN A 328 -36.39 45.50 3.40
N LEU A 329 -37.29 46.22 4.08
CA LEU A 329 -38.35 45.75 5.00
C LEU A 329 -39.62 45.31 4.25
N ALA A 330 -40.35 44.32 4.80
CA ALA A 330 -41.81 44.32 4.98
C ALA A 330 -42.21 43.10 5.85
N ASN A 331 -42.68 43.30 7.10
CA ASN A 331 -44.10 43.43 7.51
C ASN A 331 -44.76 42.05 7.70
N GLY A 332 -45.37 41.63 8.81
CA GLY A 332 -45.80 42.25 10.05
C GLY A 332 -46.85 41.33 10.72
N ASN A 333 -47.18 41.63 11.99
CA ASN A 333 -48.26 41.08 12.85
C ASN A 333 -48.04 39.67 13.44
N GLY A 334 -47.92 39.48 14.77
CA GLY A 334 -48.87 39.83 15.85
C GLY A 334 -49.57 38.52 16.26
N ASN A 335 -49.78 38.08 17.50
CA ASN A 335 -49.96 38.72 18.80
C ASN A 335 -49.55 37.75 19.92
N VAL A 336 -49.30 38.34 21.09
CA VAL A 336 -49.12 37.72 22.40
C VAL A 336 -50.49 37.33 22.99
N ALA A 337 -50.62 36.16 23.61
CA ALA A 337 -51.55 35.96 24.72
C ALA A 337 -51.13 34.79 25.62
N ASN A 338 -51.11 35.10 26.91
CA ASN A 338 -50.75 34.29 28.07
C ASN A 338 -51.93 33.41 28.50
N GLY A 339 -51.68 32.23 29.07
CA GLY A 339 -52.75 31.40 29.64
C GLY A 339 -52.27 30.05 30.16
N ASN A 340 -51.90 29.98 31.43
CA ASN A 340 -51.76 28.73 32.18
C ASN A 340 -53.15 28.23 32.59
N ALA A 341 -53.49 26.98 32.29
CA ALA A 341 -54.49 26.21 33.03
C ALA A 341 -54.16 24.71 32.97
N VAL A 342 -54.18 24.13 34.16
CA VAL A 342 -53.94 22.73 34.49
C VAL A 342 -55.17 21.88 34.12
N HIS A 343 -54.93 20.58 33.91
CA HIS A 343 -55.78 19.41 34.20
C HIS A 343 -56.24 18.52 33.04
N SER A 344 -55.89 17.23 33.22
CA SER A 344 -56.64 16.01 32.90
C SER A 344 -56.55 15.35 31.52
N LYS A 345 -56.03 14.11 31.57
CA LYS A 345 -56.28 12.92 30.75
C LYS A 345 -57.52 12.98 29.85
N THR A 346 -57.37 12.65 28.55
CA THR A 346 -58.04 11.49 27.92
C THR A 346 -57.53 11.22 26.50
N ASN A 347 -57.60 9.96 26.09
CA ASN A 347 -57.32 9.42 24.75
C ASN A 347 -58.16 10.09 23.66
N GLY A 348 -57.58 10.29 22.48
CA GLY A 348 -58.28 10.71 21.27
C GLY A 348 -57.55 10.22 20.02
N ILE A 349 -58.04 9.13 19.46
CA ILE A 349 -57.70 8.61 18.14
C ILE A 349 -58.28 9.57 17.10
N LEU A 350 -57.45 10.07 16.17
CA LEU A 350 -57.90 10.64 14.90
C LEU A 350 -57.11 10.00 13.77
N LEU A 351 -57.72 8.93 13.24
CA LEU A 351 -57.53 8.44 11.88
C LEU A 351 -58.18 9.43 10.93
N ASN A 352 -57.41 9.95 9.97
CA ASN A 352 -57.98 10.30 8.68
C ASN A 352 -57.03 9.79 7.60
N GLY A 353 -57.37 8.62 7.08
CA GLY A 353 -56.81 8.07 5.86
C GLY A 353 -57.89 8.05 4.80
N TYR A 354 -57.52 8.41 3.57
CA TYR A 354 -58.08 7.82 2.37
C TYR A 354 -56.93 7.55 1.40
N GLY A 355 -56.75 6.26 1.09
CA GLY A 355 -55.95 5.74 -0.02
C GLY A 355 -56.60 6.06 -1.37
N ASN A 356 -56.13 5.57 -2.52
CA ASN A 356 -55.49 4.28 -2.77
C ASN A 356 -54.82 4.33 -4.16
N GLY A 357 -53.80 3.50 -4.39
CA GLY A 357 -53.09 3.45 -5.68
C GLY A 357 -51.89 2.50 -5.68
N SER A 358 -52.20 1.21 -5.66
CA SER A 358 -51.35 0.02 -5.65
C SER A 358 -50.28 -0.10 -6.75
N ASN A 359 -49.08 -0.53 -6.35
CA ASN A 359 -48.33 -1.62 -6.99
C ASN A 359 -47.38 -2.28 -5.97
N GLY A 360 -47.65 -3.55 -5.62
CA GLY A 360 -46.71 -4.48 -4.96
C GLY A 360 -45.61 -4.92 -5.93
N ASN A 361 -44.60 -5.72 -5.60
CA ASN A 361 -44.24 -6.63 -4.50
C ASN A 361 -42.69 -6.58 -4.44
N GLY A 362 -41.96 -6.78 -3.34
CA GLY A 362 -41.96 -7.95 -2.46
C GLY A 362 -40.60 -8.68 -2.56
N TYR A 363 -40.20 -9.36 -1.48
CA TYR A 363 -39.10 -10.33 -1.33
C TYR A 363 -37.75 -9.82 -0.78
N ALA A 364 -37.63 -9.85 0.54
CA ALA A 364 -36.35 -10.03 1.25
C ALA A 364 -36.54 -10.79 2.57
N THR A 365 -37.08 -12.02 2.50
CA THR A 365 -36.98 -13.02 3.58
C THR A 365 -37.18 -14.43 3.00
N LYS A 366 -36.14 -14.97 2.37
CA LYS A 366 -35.92 -16.43 2.15
C LYS A 366 -34.61 -16.62 1.37
N LEU A 367 -33.49 -16.74 2.09
CA LEU A 367 -32.23 -17.23 1.50
C LEU A 367 -31.30 -17.83 2.57
N LEU A 368 -31.87 -18.51 3.56
CA LEU A 368 -31.11 -19.26 4.57
C LEU A 368 -31.58 -20.71 4.77
N ASP A 369 -32.60 -21.17 4.02
CA ASP A 369 -33.11 -22.56 4.14
C ASP A 369 -32.72 -23.49 2.96
N ASP A 370 -32.15 -22.98 1.85
CA ASP A 370 -31.90 -23.77 0.62
C ASP A 370 -30.44 -24.23 0.40
N VAL A 371 -29.54 -24.18 1.39
CA VAL A 371 -28.19 -24.78 1.28
C VAL A 371 -28.03 -26.01 2.20
N ALA A 372 -29.01 -26.32 3.05
CA ALA A 372 -28.97 -27.47 3.95
C ALA A 372 -29.56 -28.77 3.35
N GLN A 373 -30.03 -28.76 2.09
CA GLN A 373 -30.75 -29.90 1.51
C GLN A 373 -30.16 -30.44 0.19
N GLU A 374 -28.87 -30.22 -0.08
CA GLU A 374 -28.19 -30.79 -1.25
C GLU A 374 -26.88 -31.53 -0.91
N LEU A 375 -26.90 -32.28 0.21
CA LEU A 375 -25.80 -33.18 0.61
C LEU A 375 -26.24 -34.60 1.00
N THR A 376 -27.44 -35.06 0.62
CA THR A 376 -27.93 -36.40 1.03
C THR A 376 -28.37 -37.35 -0.06
N HIS A 377 -28.23 -37.07 -1.36
CA HIS A 377 -28.49 -38.11 -2.36
C HIS A 377 -27.65 -38.00 -3.64
N ARG A 378 -26.50 -38.67 -3.63
CA ARG A 378 -25.96 -39.42 -4.80
C ARG A 378 -25.02 -40.53 -4.31
N LYS A 379 -25.63 -41.63 -3.82
CA LYS A 379 -25.03 -42.97 -3.85
C LYS A 379 -25.47 -43.66 -5.14
N THR A 380 -24.51 -44.27 -5.84
CA THR A 380 -24.65 -45.29 -6.89
C THR A 380 -25.55 -46.45 -6.43
N PRO A 381 -26.30 -47.12 -7.33
CA PRO A 381 -25.82 -48.37 -8.00
C PRO A 381 -26.43 -48.54 -9.44
N LYS A 382 -26.03 -49.44 -10.36
CA LYS A 382 -25.21 -50.64 -10.44
C LYS A 382 -24.36 -50.60 -11.71
#